data_AF-A0A537CC71-F1
#
_entry.id   AF-A0A537CC71-F1
#
_cell.length_a   1.000
_cell.length_b   1.000
_cell.length_c   1.000
_cell.angle_alpha   90.00
_cell.angle_beta   90.00
_cell.angle_gamma   90.00
#
_symmetry.space_group_name_H-M   'P 1'
#
loop_
_entity.id
_entity.type
_entity.pdbx_description
1 polymer ?
#
loop_
_entity_poly.entity_id
_entity_poly.type
_entity_poly.pdbx_seq_one_letter_code
_entity_poly.pdbx_strand_id
1 'polypeptide(L)' 'PAATPKAVIAKLNSEMSRVLNLADVKERLAEQGLETVGNSVEQFDAFFRAEILKYDKIIRESGARPD' A
#
# COMPACT_ATOMS: atom_id res chain seq x y z
N PRO A 1 -7.42 -11.57 3.39
CA PRO A 1 -8.46 -11.71 4.43
C PRO A 1 -7.91 -11.27 5.80
N ALA A 2 -8.75 -10.82 6.73
CA ALA A 2 -8.29 -10.33 8.03
C ALA A 2 -7.56 -11.41 8.86
N ALA A 3 -7.94 -12.69 8.70
CA ALA A 3 -7.37 -13.81 9.44
C ALA A 3 -6.20 -14.51 8.73
N THR A 4 -5.57 -13.90 7.71
CA THR A 4 -4.42 -14.51 7.04
C THR A 4 -3.29 -14.74 8.06
N PRO A 5 -2.69 -15.95 8.15
CA PRO A 5 -1.61 -16.22 9.10
C PRO A 5 -0.41 -15.29 8.92
N LYS A 6 0.18 -14.84 10.03
CA LYS A 6 1.31 -13.90 10.03
C LYS A 6 2.49 -14.38 9.19
N ALA A 7 2.80 -15.68 9.23
CA ALA A 7 3.89 -16.26 8.45
C ALA A 7 3.67 -16.12 6.93
N VAL A 8 2.41 -16.22 6.46
CA VAL A 8 2.07 -16.03 5.04
C VAL A 8 2.22 -14.56 4.66
N ILE A 9 1.77 -13.65 5.52
CA ILE A 9 1.93 -12.19 5.32
C ILE A 9 3.41 -11.84 5.22
N ALA A 10 4.23 -12.32 6.16
CA ALA A 10 5.66 -12.05 6.18
C ALA A 10 6.37 -12.55 4.91
N LYS A 11 6.07 -13.79 4.49
CA LYS A 11 6.63 -14.36 3.26
C LYS A 11 6.24 -13.53 2.04
N LEU A 12 4.97 -13.16 1.92
CA LEU A 12 4.49 -12.37 0.79
C LEU A 12 5.13 -10.98 0.77
N ASN A 13 5.19 -10.28 1.90
CA ASN A 13 5.81 -8.97 1.98
C ASN A 13 7.30 -9.04 1.57
N SER A 14 8.04 -10.04 2.06
CA SER A 14 9.45 -10.23 1.70
C SER A 14 9.65 -10.42 0.19
N GLU A 15 8.85 -11.26 -0.45
CA GLU A 15 8.94 -11.46 -1.91
C GLU A 15 8.52 -10.21 -2.69
N MET A 16 7.47 -9.51 -2.24
CA MET A 16 7.03 -8.27 -2.88
C MET A 16 8.12 -7.19 -2.78
N SER A 17 8.71 -6.99 -1.60
CA SER A 17 9.82 -6.04 -1.43
C SER A 17 11.02 -6.42 -2.29
N ARG A 18 11.32 -7.72 -2.44
CA ARG A 18 12.40 -8.17 -3.35
C ARG A 18 12.09 -7.83 -4.80
N VAL A 19 10.90 -8.20 -5.30
CA VAL A 19 10.50 -8.01 -6.70
C VAL A 19 10.40 -6.53 -7.06
N LEU A 20 9.81 -5.71 -6.19
CA LEU A 20 9.73 -4.26 -6.39
C LEU A 20 11.09 -3.55 -6.37
N ASN A 21 12.14 -4.23 -5.88
CA ASN A 21 13.51 -3.72 -5.92
C ASN A 21 14.32 -4.15 -7.14
N LEU A 22 13.80 -5.04 -7.98
CA LEU A 22 14.46 -5.42 -9.23
C LEU A 22 14.44 -4.25 -10.22
N ALA A 23 15.56 -4.02 -10.91
CA ALA A 23 15.74 -2.87 -11.78
C ALA A 23 14.75 -2.86 -12.96
N ASP A 24 14.56 -4.01 -13.60
CA ASP A 24 13.62 -4.19 -14.71
C ASP A 24 12.17 -3.98 -14.27
N VAL A 25 11.80 -4.39 -13.06
CA VAL A 25 10.48 -4.15 -12.49
C VAL A 25 10.28 -2.66 -12.20
N LYS A 26 11.27 -2.00 -11.59
CA LYS A 26 11.22 -0.54 -11.34
C LYS A 26 11.05 0.25 -12.63
N GLU A 27 11.83 -0.08 -13.65
CA GLU A 27 11.77 0.58 -14.96
C GLU A 27 10.38 0.43 -15.59
N ARG A 28 9.85 -0.80 -15.66
CA ARG A 28 8.53 -1.05 -16.24
C ARG A 28 7.37 -0.39 -15.51
N LEU A 29 7.48 -0.23 -14.19
CA LEU A 29 6.48 0.47 -13.40
C LEU A 29 6.62 1.99 -13.57
N ALA A 30 7.85 2.50 -13.65
CA ALA A 30 8.12 3.91 -13.92
C ALA A 30 7.64 4.35 -15.31
N GLU A 31 7.76 3.49 -16.33
CA GLU A 31 7.18 3.71 -17.67
C GLU A 31 5.66 3.92 -17.65
N GLN A 32 4.98 3.36 -16.65
CA GLN A 32 3.54 3.53 -16.42
C GLN A 32 3.22 4.70 -15.47
N GLY A 33 4.23 5.49 -15.08
CA GLY A 33 4.10 6.61 -14.16
C GLY A 33 3.98 6.20 -12.68
N LEU A 34 4.38 4.97 -12.33
CA LEU A 34 4.30 4.44 -10.97
C LEU A 34 5.65 4.51 -10.27
N GLU A 35 5.62 4.84 -8.98
CA GLU A 35 6.78 4.78 -8.08
C GLU A 35 6.66 3.58 -7.13
N THR A 36 7.73 2.81 -6.99
CA THR A 36 7.78 1.66 -6.07
C THR A 36 8.18 2.11 -4.66
N VAL A 37 7.38 1.76 -3.65
CA VAL A 37 7.64 2.17 -2.26
C VAL A 37 8.30 1.06 -1.41
N GLY A 38 7.89 -0.21 -1.59
CA GLY A 38 8.55 -1.37 -0.95
C GLY A 38 8.52 -1.40 0.58
N ASN A 39 7.46 -0.87 1.20
CA ASN A 39 7.35 -0.70 2.65
C ASN A 39 7.19 -2.01 3.46
N SER A 40 7.45 -1.93 4.77
CA SER A 40 7.16 -3.02 5.71
C SER A 40 5.65 -3.19 5.94
N VAL A 41 5.26 -4.33 6.50
CA VAL A 41 3.85 -4.61 6.87
C VAL A 41 3.31 -3.55 7.84
N GLU A 42 4.12 -3.15 8.82
CA GLU A 42 3.75 -2.17 9.85
C GLU A 42 3.64 -0.77 9.26
N GLN A 43 4.55 -0.40 8.35
CA GLN A 43 4.48 0.87 7.63
C GLN A 43 3.23 0.94 6.75
N PHE A 44 2.84 -0.17 6.13
CA PHE A 44 1.62 -0.26 5.34
C PHE A 44 0.36 -0.12 6.21
N ASP A 45 0.27 -0.80 7.36
CA ASP A 45 -0.85 -0.64 8.31
C ASP A 45 -0.95 0.81 8.82
N ALA A 46 0.19 1.40 9.21
CA ALA A 46 0.23 2.78 9.68
C ALA A 46 -0.24 3.79 8.62
N PHE A 47 0.21 3.62 7.36
CA PHE A 47 -0.21 4.45 6.24
C PHE A 47 -1.74 4.39 6.03
N PHE A 48 -2.30 3.18 5.98
CA PHE A 48 -3.75 3.04 5.79
C PHE A 48 -4.57 3.65 6.92
N ARG A 49 -4.12 3.50 8.18
CA ARG A 49 -4.80 4.15 9.32
C ARG A 49 -4.78 5.67 9.20
N ALA A 50 -3.65 6.24 8.78
CA ALA A 50 -3.52 7.69 8.58
C ALA A 50 -4.42 8.18 7.43
N GLU A 51 -4.43 7.48 6.29
CA GLU A 51 -5.25 7.86 5.15
C GLU A 51 -6.75 7.75 5.46
N ILE A 52 -7.18 6.73 6.21
CA ILE A 52 -8.58 6.62 6.65
C ILE A 52 -9.01 7.86 7.45
N LEU A 53 -8.20 8.31 8.41
CA LEU A 53 -8.51 9.49 9.22
C LEU A 53 -8.54 10.77 8.38
N LYS A 54 -7.58 10.92 7.48
CA LYS A 54 -7.49 12.06 6.57
C LYS A 54 -8.70 12.14 5.64
N TYR A 55 -9.08 11.02 5.01
CA TYR A 55 -10.19 11.01 4.06
C TYR A 55 -11.56 11.06 4.75
N ASP A 56 -11.73 10.52 5.96
CA ASP A 56 -12.96 10.73 6.75
C ASP A 56 -13.23 12.24 6.93
N LYS A 57 -12.20 13.00 7.31
CA LYS A 57 -12.30 14.46 7.44
C LYS A 57 -12.68 15.12 6.11
N ILE A 58 -11.97 14.79 5.02
CA ILE A 58 -12.22 15.37 3.69
C ILE A 58 -13.66 15.10 3.22
N ILE A 59 -14.16 13.87 3.42
CA ILE A 59 -15.52 13.49 3.01
C ILE A 59 -16.56 14.29 3.79
N ARG A 60 -16.40 14.41 5.11
CA ARG A 60 -17.31 15.20 5.95
C ARG A 60 -17.32 16.69 5.57
N GLU A 61 -16.16 17.25 5.28
CA GLU A 61 -16.02 18.68 4.92
C GLU A 61 -16.54 18.97 3.50
N SER A 62 -16.32 18.07 2.54
CA SER A 62 -16.77 18.25 1.16
C SER A 62 -18.25 17.93 0.95
N GLY A 63 -18.87 17.16 1.85
CA GLY A 63 -20.24 16.66 1.66
C GLY A 63 -20.36 15.58 0.58
N ALA A 64 -19.23 15.03 0.12
CA ALA A 64 -19.19 13.94 -0.84
C ALA A 64 -19.95 12.71 -0.31
N ARG A 65 -20.67 12.02 -1.19
CA ARG A 65 -21.43 10.80 -0.88
C ARG A 65 -21.12 9.73 -1.92
N PRO A 66 -21.11 8.44 -1.54
CA PRO A 66 -21.17 7.35 -2.51
C PRO A 66 -22.44 7.50 -3.35
N ASP A 67 -22.35 7.17 -4.63
CA ASP A 67 -23.47 7.03 -5.56
C ASP A 67 -24.35 5.81 -5.26
#